data_AF-A0A3D5EM89-F1
#
_entry.id   AF-A0A3D5EM89-F1
#
_cell.length_a   1.000
_cell.length_b   1.000
_cell.length_c   1.000
_cell.angle_alpha   90.00
_cell.angle_beta   90.00
_cell.angle_gamma   90.00
#
_symmetry.space_group_name_H-M   'P 1'
#
loop_
_entity.id
_entity.type
_entity.pdbx_description
1 polymer ?
#
loop_
_entity_poly.entity_id
_entity_poly.type
_entity_poly.pdbx_seq_one_letter_code
_entity_poly.pdbx_strand_id
1 'polypeptide(L)' 'MSVILAILGGSAVGYMLYKLLFDTLDEFMHCVRFWFTPDIISLFRGQYYEDAWAEMKLILWLAISIGSAYGIYAKLA' A
#
# COMPACT_ATOMS: atom_id res chain seq x y z
N MET A 1 -24.05 3.50 8.33
CA MET A 1 -23.12 3.77 9.45
C MET A 1 -21.86 2.89 9.35
N SER A 2 -22.00 1.58 9.11
CA SER A 2 -20.92 0.60 9.03
C SER A 2 -19.86 0.85 7.94
N VAL A 3 -20.28 1.28 6.73
CA VAL A 3 -19.34 1.57 5.62
C VAL A 3 -18.44 2.78 5.93
N ILE A 4 -18.97 3.83 6.56
CA ILE A 4 -18.19 5.04 6.90
C ILE A 4 -17.10 4.70 7.92
N LEU A 5 -17.43 3.85 8.91
CA LEU A 5 -16.46 3.39 9.92
C LEU A 5 -15.37 2.49 9.30
N ALA A 6 -15.73 1.65 8.33
CA ALA A 6 -14.76 0.82 7.61
C ALA A 6 -13.78 1.66 6.78
N ILE A 7 -14.27 2.70 6.08
CA ILE A 7 -13.42 3.62 5.32
C ILE A 7 -12.52 4.43 6.25
N LEU A 8 -13.07 5.01 7.33
CA LEU A 8 -12.29 5.76 8.30
C LEU A 8 -11.21 4.88 8.96
N GLY A 9 -11.57 3.68 9.41
CA GLY A 9 -10.63 2.74 10.00
C GLY A 9 -9.54 2.30 9.01
N GLY A 10 -9.92 1.93 7.79
CA GLY A 10 -8.98 1.57 6.72
C GLY A 10 -8.02 2.71 6.37
N SER A 11 -8.52 3.94 6.28
CA SER A 11 -7.69 5.12 6.01
C SER A 11 -6.71 5.44 7.15
N ALA A 12 -7.12 5.26 8.41
CA ALA A 12 -6.27 5.48 9.57
C ALA A 12 -5.13 4.45 9.64
N VAL A 13 -5.46 3.18 9.38
CA VAL A 13 -4.49 2.09 9.30
C VAL A 13 -3.52 2.33 8.13
N GLY A 14 -4.03 2.69 6.96
CA GLY A 14 -3.21 3.05 5.80
C GLY A 14 -2.28 4.21 6.07
N TYR A 15 -2.73 5.26 6.77
CA TYR A 15 -1.87 6.39 7.14
C TYR A 15 -0.76 5.99 8.11
N MET A 16 -1.05 5.15 9.11
CA MET A 16 -0.04 4.64 10.04
C MET A 16 0.99 3.76 9.34
N LEU A 17 0.56 2.86 8.46
CA LEU A 17 1.45 2.02 7.67
C LEU A 17 2.28 2.83 6.68
N TYR A 18 1.69 3.87 6.08
CA TYR A 18 2.42 4.78 5.21
C TYR A 18 3.61 5.39 5.97
N LYS A 19 3.36 5.91 7.18
CA LYS A 19 4.41 6.52 8.02
C LYS A 19 5.45 5.51 8.54
N LEU A 20 5.10 4.22 8.60
CA LEU A 20 6.01 3.16 9.07
C LEU A 20 6.87 2.60 7.93
N LEU A 21 6.31 2.47 6.74
CA LEU A 21 6.95 1.81 5.58
C LEU A 21 7.68 2.79 4.67
N PHE A 22 7.22 4.05 4.61
CA PHE A 22 7.73 5.08 3.72
C PHE A 22 8.19 6.29 4.54
N ASP A 23 9.39 6.75 4.24
CA ASP A 23 9.99 7.88 4.97
C ASP A 23 9.50 9.22 4.37
N THR A 24 9.21 9.23 3.05
CA THR A 24 8.79 10.45 2.33
C THR A 24 7.62 10.17 1.37
N LEU A 25 6.79 11.19 1.13
CA LEU A 25 5.71 11.15 0.14
C LEU A 25 6.22 10.84 -1.28
N ASP A 26 7.39 11.34 -1.63
CA ASP A 26 8.07 11.03 -2.90
C ASP A 26 8.39 9.54 -3.05
N GLU A 27 8.87 8.88 -1.98
CA GLU A 27 9.16 7.43 -2.00
C GLU A 27 7.88 6.63 -2.27
N PHE A 28 6.80 7.01 -1.60
CA PHE A 28 5.49 6.38 -1.80
C PHE A 28 4.95 6.60 -3.21
N MET A 29 4.96 7.85 -3.70
CA MET A 29 4.50 8.18 -5.05
C MET A 29 5.33 7.49 -6.12
N HIS A 30 6.64 7.32 -5.88
CA HIS A 30 7.51 6.59 -6.78
C HIS A 30 7.12 5.11 -6.84
N CYS A 31 6.89 4.47 -5.69
CA CYS A 31 6.40 3.10 -5.62
C CYS A 31 5.05 2.94 -6.32
N VAL A 32 4.09 3.87 -6.09
CA VAL A 32 2.76 3.81 -6.72
C VAL A 32 2.87 3.93 -8.23
N ARG A 33 3.70 4.85 -8.71
CA ARG A 33 3.96 5.03 -10.15
C ARG A 33 4.62 3.79 -10.76
N PHE A 34 5.47 3.11 -10.00
CA PHE A 34 6.07 1.85 -10.39
C PHE A 34 5.02 0.75 -10.57
N TRP A 35 4.05 0.66 -9.65
CA TRP A 35 2.96 -0.31 -9.71
C TRP A 35 2.05 -0.15 -10.94
N PHE A 36 1.93 1.08 -11.46
CA PHE A 36 1.22 1.36 -12.73
C PHE A 36 2.12 1.27 -13.97
N THR A 37 3.43 1.12 -13.80
CA THR A 37 4.38 0.92 -14.89
C THR A 37 4.58 -0.59 -15.06
N PRO A 38 4.27 -1.18 -16.23
CA PRO A 38 4.41 -2.62 -16.40
C PRO A 38 5.86 -3.09 -16.20
N ASP A 39 6.04 -4.09 -15.32
CA ASP A 39 7.28 -4.72 -14.82
C ASP A 39 8.37 -5.07 -15.86
N ILE A 40 8.01 -5.08 -17.13
CA ILE A 40 8.87 -5.49 -18.25
C ILE A 40 10.06 -4.53 -18.43
N ILE A 41 9.95 -3.28 -18.00
CA ILE A 41 11.00 -2.26 -18.13
C ILE A 41 11.97 -2.27 -16.93
N SER A 42 11.52 -2.66 -15.73
CA SER A 42 12.36 -2.72 -14.50
C SER A 42 13.38 -3.86 -14.56
N LEU A 43 12.98 -5.02 -15.09
CA LEU A 43 13.82 -6.22 -15.18
C LEU A 43 15.14 -6.02 -15.96
N PHE A 44 15.18 -5.06 -16.89
CA PHE A 44 16.37 -4.76 -17.70
C PHE A 44 17.38 -3.79 -17.04
N ARG A 45 17.06 -3.19 -15.89
CA ARG A 45 17.89 -2.14 -15.25
C ARG A 45 18.87 -2.63 -14.19
N GLY A 46 18.77 -3.88 -13.74
CA GLY A 46 19.71 -4.49 -12.79
C GLY A 46 19.54 -4.06 -11.31
N GLN A 47 18.52 -3.27 -10.97
CA GLN A 47 18.19 -2.84 -9.59
C GLN A 47 17.07 -3.68 -8.97
N TYR A 48 17.06 -4.99 -9.23
CA TYR A 48 15.98 -5.90 -8.88
C TYR A 48 15.64 -5.92 -7.38
N TYR A 49 16.64 -5.76 -6.51
CA TYR A 49 16.44 -5.82 -5.05
C TYR A 49 15.78 -4.58 -4.46
N GLU A 50 16.13 -3.37 -4.94
CA GLU A 50 15.51 -2.13 -4.48
C GLU A 50 14.07 -2.02 -5.01
N ASP A 51 13.86 -2.39 -6.27
CA ASP A 51 12.54 -2.40 -6.91
C ASP A 51 11.61 -3.43 -6.24
N ALA A 52 12.09 -4.66 -5.99
CA ALA A 52 11.29 -5.69 -5.31
C ALA A 52 10.96 -5.33 -3.85
N TRP A 53 11.88 -4.65 -3.14
CA TRP A 53 11.61 -4.20 -1.78
C TRP A 53 10.55 -3.09 -1.75
N ALA A 54 10.65 -2.13 -2.67
CA ALA A 54 9.67 -1.06 -2.85
C ALA A 54 8.28 -1.61 -3.19
N GLU A 55 8.19 -2.57 -4.10
CA GLU A 55 6.95 -3.21 -4.50
C GLU A 55 6.32 -4.01 -3.36
N MET A 56 7.13 -4.79 -2.62
CA MET A 56 6.66 -5.55 -1.47
C MET A 56 6.10 -4.66 -0.36
N LYS A 57 6.74 -3.54 -0.04
CA LYS A 57 6.20 -2.55 0.92
C LYS A 57 4.81 -2.06 0.49
N LEU A 58 4.64 -1.81 -0.80
CA LEU A 58 3.40 -1.30 -1.37
C LEU A 58 2.26 -2.32 -1.32
N ILE A 59 2.55 -3.56 -1.71
CA ILE A 59 1.61 -4.68 -1.63
C ILE A 59 1.19 -4.91 -0.18
N LEU A 60 2.16 -4.90 0.75
CA LEU A 60 1.89 -5.05 2.18
C LEU A 60 1.01 -3.92 2.71
N TRP A 61 1.31 -2.68 2.33
CA TRP A 61 0.51 -1.50 2.68
C TRP A 61 -0.95 -1.63 2.19
N LEU A 62 -1.15 -2.02 0.93
CA LEU A 62 -2.45 -2.21 0.31
C LEU A 62 -3.23 -3.36 0.96
N ALA A 63 -2.58 -4.51 1.14
CA ALA A 63 -3.20 -5.70 1.70
C ALA A 63 -3.70 -5.47 3.14
N ILE A 64 -2.90 -4.81 3.99
CA ILE A 64 -3.30 -4.52 5.37
C ILE A 64 -4.38 -3.43 5.41
N SER A 65 -4.30 -2.40 4.55
CA SER A 65 -5.32 -1.35 4.49
C SER A 65 -6.68 -1.90 4.05
N ILE A 66 -6.71 -2.74 3.01
CA ILE A 66 -7.95 -3.36 2.52
C ILE A 66 -8.45 -4.42 3.52
N GLY A 67 -7.55 -5.25 4.06
CA GLY A 67 -7.90 -6.30 5.02
C GLY A 67 -8.49 -5.74 6.32
N SER A 68 -7.94 -4.63 6.82
CA SER A 68 -8.47 -3.95 8.00
C SER A 68 -9.84 -3.30 7.72
N ALA A 69 -10.01 -2.63 6.59
CA ALA A 69 -11.32 -2.09 6.18
C ALA A 69 -12.38 -3.20 6.04
N TYR A 70 -12.04 -4.32 5.40
CA TYR A 70 -12.92 -5.47 5.26
C TYR A 70 -13.25 -6.10 6.62
N GLY A 71 -12.27 -6.27 7.51
CA GLY A 71 -12.48 -6.81 8.85
C GLY A 71 -13.42 -5.95 9.70
N ILE A 72 -13.27 -4.61 9.60
CA ILE A 72 -14.18 -3.65 10.25
C ILE A 72 -15.58 -3.78 9.66
N TYR A 73 -15.71 -3.82 8.33
CA TYR A 73 -16.99 -3.99 7.66
C TYR A 73 -17.68 -5.31 8.03
N ALA A 74 -16.97 -6.44 7.99
CA ALA A 74 -17.49 -7.77 8.30
C ALA A 74 -17.90 -7.95 9.76
N LYS A 75 -17.31 -7.20 10.69
CA LYS A 75 -17.73 -7.16 12.10
C LYS A 75 -18.95 -6.26 12.35
N LEU A 76 -19.23 -5.32 11.45
CA LEU A 76 -20.28 -4.29 11.57
C LEU A 76 -21.46 -4.51 10.62
N ALA A 77 -21.37 -5.49 9.71
CA ALA A 77 -22.41 -5.95 8.80
C ALA A 77 -23.19 -7.11 9.42
#